data_AF-A0A2W7RL78-F1
#
_entry.id   AF-A0A2W7RL78-F1
#
_cell.length_a   1.000
_cell.length_b   1.000
_cell.length_c   1.000
_cell.angle_alpha   90.00
_cell.angle_beta   90.00
_cell.angle_gamma   90.00
#
_symmetry.space_group_name_H-M   'P 1'
#
loop_
_entity.id
_entity.type
_entity.pdbx_description
1 polymer ?
#
loop_
_entity_poly.entity_id
_entity_poly.type
_entity_poly.pdbx_seq_one_letter_code
_entity_poly.pdbx_strand_id
1 'polypeptide(L)'
;MPKLIRLYIVNVLIGFALALAFVALLLALDVGGLRHLVLETSGGWIGGVMLVMFNGVVFAGVQFAIAVMRMADPEDGPPPGGRRTGSQMRELVRVPVVQARR
;
A
#
# COMPACT_ATOMS: atom_id res chain seq x y z
N MET A 1 11.67 7.07 -16.39
CA MET A 1 11.70 7.58 -15.00
C MET A 1 12.37 6.54 -14.11
N PRO A 2 13.28 6.92 -13.18
CA PRO A 2 13.88 6.02 -12.19
C PRO A 2 12.81 5.21 -11.44
N LYS A 3 13.08 3.92 -11.16
CA LYS A 3 12.10 2.98 -10.58
C LYS A 3 11.52 3.45 -9.24
N LEU A 4 12.35 4.09 -8.41
CA LEU A 4 11.96 4.65 -7.11
C LEU A 4 10.97 5.82 -7.24
N ILE A 5 11.17 6.71 -8.22
CA ILE A 5 10.28 7.85 -8.46
C ILE A 5 8.90 7.37 -8.92
N ARG A 6 8.87 6.36 -9.81
CA ARG A 6 7.61 5.74 -10.25
C ARG A 6 6.87 5.11 -9.07
N LEU A 7 7.59 4.39 -8.21
CA LEU A 7 7.01 3.78 -7.02
C LEU A 7 6.37 4.85 -6.11
N TYR A 8 7.09 5.94 -5.84
CA TYR A 8 6.57 7.05 -5.03
C TYR A 8 5.27 7.61 -5.61
N ILE A 9 5.27 8.00 -6.88
CA ILE A 9 4.10 8.62 -7.53
C ILE A 9 2.89 7.68 -7.50
N VAL A 10 3.07 6.39 -7.82
CA VAL A 10 1.98 5.43 -7.84
C VAL A 10 1.35 5.27 -6.45
N ASN A 11 2.15 5.15 -5.40
CA ASN A 11 1.62 5.01 -4.04
C ASN A 11 0.92 6.28 -3.55
N VAL A 12 1.43 7.46 -3.91
CA VAL A 12 0.77 8.74 -3.61
C VAL A 12 -0.59 8.82 -4.30
N LEU A 13 -0.67 8.44 -5.59
CA LEU A 13 -1.92 8.43 -6.33
C LEU A 13 -2.94 7.46 -5.73
N ILE A 14 -2.51 6.26 -5.34
CA ILE A 14 -3.37 5.28 -4.65
C ILE A 14 -3.86 5.86 -3.32
N GLY A 15 -2.98 6.48 -2.54
CA GLY A 15 -3.34 7.13 -1.29
C GLY A 15 -4.39 8.23 -1.47
N PHE A 16 -4.23 9.08 -2.48
CA PHE A 16 -5.20 10.13 -2.80
C PHE A 16 -6.53 9.58 -3.31
N ALA A 17 -6.52 8.50 -4.10
CA ALA A 17 -7.75 7.84 -4.52
C ALA A 17 -8.54 7.29 -3.32
N LEU A 18 -7.85 6.66 -2.36
CA LEU A 18 -8.45 6.20 -1.10
C LEU A 18 -8.97 7.38 -0.26
N ALA A 19 -8.23 8.49 -0.22
CA ALA A 19 -8.65 9.70 0.49
C ALA A 19 -9.94 10.28 -0.09
N LEU A 20 -10.07 10.37 -1.41
CA LEU A 20 -11.30 10.83 -2.06
C LEU A 20 -12.48 9.91 -1.75
N ALA A 21 -12.28 8.59 -1.78
CA ALA A 21 -13.31 7.63 -1.40
C ALA A 21 -13.73 7.79 0.08
N PHE A 22 -12.76 7.97 0.97
CA PHE A 22 -12.99 8.19 2.40
C PHE A 22 -13.75 9.49 2.66
N VAL A 23 -13.31 10.60 2.06
CA VAL A 23 -13.98 11.91 2.20
C VAL A 23 -15.39 11.86 1.60
N ALA A 24 -15.58 11.22 0.44
CA ALA A 24 -16.91 11.01 -0.12
C ALA A 24 -17.83 10.27 0.84
N LEU A 25 -17.32 9.26 1.55
CA LEU A 25 -18.07 8.54 2.58
C LEU A 25 -18.42 9.44 3.78
N LEU A 26 -17.48 10.26 4.26
CA LEU A 26 -17.74 11.21 5.35
C LEU A 26 -18.86 12.20 4.98
N LEU A 27 -18.86 12.71 3.75
CA LEU A 27 -19.89 13.63 3.25
C LEU A 27 -21.22 12.90 2.99
N ALA A 28 -21.19 11.65 2.51
CA ALA A 28 -22.39 10.86 2.29
C ALA A 28 -23.13 10.52 3.59
N LEU A 29 -22.38 10.21 4.64
CA LEU A 29 -22.91 9.90 5.97
C LEU A 29 -23.15 11.14 6.84
N ASP A 30 -22.85 12.33 6.32
CA ASP A 30 -22.90 13.61 7.02
C ASP A 30 -22.27 13.56 8.42
N VAL A 31 -21.07 13.00 8.50
CA VAL A 31 -20.37 12.83 9.78
C VAL A 31 -20.12 14.20 10.41
N GLY A 32 -20.75 14.46 11.56
CA GLY A 32 -20.58 15.72 12.29
C GLY A 32 -21.06 16.97 11.53
N GLY A 33 -21.97 16.83 10.57
CA GLY A 33 -22.47 17.96 9.77
C GLY A 33 -21.52 18.43 8.67
N LEU A 34 -20.49 17.64 8.33
CA LEU A 34 -19.48 18.00 7.33
C LEU A 34 -20.08 18.22 5.94
N ARG A 35 -21.16 17.51 5.58
CA ARG A 35 -21.79 17.69 4.27
C ARG A 35 -22.30 19.11 4.12
N HIS A 36 -23.05 19.59 5.12
CA HIS A 36 -23.58 20.94 5.15
C HIS A 36 -22.44 21.98 5.19
N LEU A 37 -21.41 21.73 6.00
CA LEU A 37 -20.26 22.64 6.10
C LEU A 37 -19.51 22.80 4.78
N VAL A 38 -19.31 21.71 4.04
CA VAL A 38 -18.54 21.75 2.78
C VAL A 38 -19.38 22.24 1.61
N LEU A 39 -20.66 21.85 1.52
CA LEU A 39 -21.49 22.08 0.33
C LEU A 39 -22.41 23.31 0.43
N GLU A 40 -22.86 23.67 1.62
CA GLU A 40 -23.92 24.69 1.80
C GLU A 40 -23.38 26.00 2.39
N THR A 41 -22.15 26.01 2.90
CA THR A 41 -21.51 27.21 3.46
C THR A 41 -20.74 27.99 2.39
N SER A 42 -20.85 29.32 2.41
CA SER A 42 -20.04 30.20 1.56
C SER A 42 -18.54 30.01 1.87
N GLY A 43 -17.78 29.50 0.89
CA GLY A 43 -16.36 29.16 1.08
C GLY A 43 -16.10 27.74 1.63
N GLY A 44 -17.13 26.92 1.83
CA GLY A 44 -17.01 25.53 2.32
C GLY A 44 -16.13 24.62 1.45
N TRP A 45 -15.95 24.97 0.18
CA TRP A 45 -15.05 24.27 -0.75
C TRP A 45 -13.59 24.24 -0.24
N ILE A 46 -13.14 25.27 0.49
CA ILE A 46 -11.80 25.30 1.09
C ILE A 46 -11.68 24.20 2.14
N GLY A 47 -12.71 24.03 2.98
CA GLY A 47 -12.80 22.93 3.94
C GLY A 47 -12.77 21.57 3.25
N GLY A 48 -13.50 21.42 2.14
CA GLY A 48 -13.46 20.21 1.31
C GLY A 48 -12.06 19.91 0.76
N VAL A 49 -11.36 20.93 0.22
CA VAL A 49 -9.98 20.79 -0.27
C VAL A 49 -9.02 20.42 0.86
N MET A 50 -9.08 21.13 2.00
CA MET A 50 -8.25 20.82 3.16
C MET A 50 -8.49 19.40 3.65
N LEU A 51 -9.76 18.98 3.73
CA LEU A 51 -10.13 17.63 4.14
C LEU A 51 -9.54 16.56 3.21
N VAL A 52 -9.66 16.74 1.88
CA VAL A 52 -9.05 15.82 0.90
C VAL A 52 -7.54 15.83 0.99
N MET A 53 -6.90 16.99 1.13
CA MET A 53 -5.43 17.11 1.18
C MET A 53 -4.85 16.48 2.45
N PHE A 54 -5.39 16.79 3.62
CA PHE A 54 -4.91 16.22 4.88
C PHE A 54 -5.08 14.70 4.92
N ASN A 55 -6.24 14.19 4.54
CA ASN A 55 -6.46 12.75 4.44
C ASN A 55 -5.59 12.13 3.34
N GLY A 56 -5.45 12.81 2.19
CA GLY A 56 -4.62 12.42 1.06
C GLY A 56 -3.18 12.15 1.45
N VAL A 57 -2.56 13.08 2.18
CA VAL A 57 -1.18 12.94 2.66
C VAL A 57 -1.05 11.77 3.64
N VAL A 58 -2.00 11.60 4.57
CA VAL A 58 -1.99 10.48 5.53
C VAL A 58 -2.09 9.13 4.80
N PHE A 59 -3.05 8.96 3.90
CA PHE A 59 -3.21 7.73 3.13
C PHE A 59 -2.03 7.47 2.19
N ALA A 60 -1.52 8.50 1.50
CA ALA A 60 -0.32 8.41 0.67
C ALA A 60 0.90 7.98 1.48
N GLY A 61 1.07 8.52 2.70
CA GLY A 61 2.13 8.13 3.62
C GLY A 61 2.06 6.66 4.00
N VAL A 62 0.87 6.14 4.32
CA VAL A 62 0.68 4.71 4.64
C VAL A 62 0.95 3.83 3.42
N GLN A 63 0.43 4.18 2.23
CA GLN A 63 0.68 3.42 1.00
C GLN A 63 2.17 3.39 0.65
N PHE A 64 2.85 4.53 0.79
CA PHE A 64 4.28 4.63 0.57
C PHE A 64 5.06 3.77 1.58
N ALA A 65 4.72 3.83 2.88
CA ALA A 65 5.37 3.02 3.91
C ALA A 65 5.21 1.52 3.65
N ILE A 66 4.02 1.06 3.25
CA ILE A 66 3.76 -0.34 2.87
C ILE A 66 4.63 -0.72 1.66
N ALA A 67 4.68 0.13 0.64
CA ALA A 67 5.50 -0.14 -0.54
C ALA A 67 6.99 -0.24 -0.21
N VAL A 68 7.49 0.60 0.70
CA VAL A 68 8.86 0.54 1.20
C VAL A 68 9.12 -0.74 1.99
N MET A 69 8.24 -1.11 2.92
CA MET A 69 8.37 -2.37 3.67
C MET A 69 8.36 -3.60 2.73
N ARG A 70 7.55 -3.57 1.67
CA ARG A 70 7.51 -4.65 0.65
C ARG A 70 8.76 -4.73 -0.23
N MET A 71 9.56 -3.66 -0.32
CA MET A 71 10.86 -3.71 -1.00
C MET A 71 11.96 -4.31 -0.11
N ALA A 72 11.76 -4.35 1.21
CA ALA A 72 12.73 -4.87 2.15
C ALA A 72 12.70 -6.40 2.29
N ASP A 73 11.69 -7.08 1.73
CA ASP A 73 11.70 -8.54 1.57
C ASP A 73 12.69 -8.90 0.44
N PRO A 74 13.84 -9.52 0.77
CA PRO A 74 14.80 -9.96 -0.24
C PRO A 74 14.20 -11.10 -1.06
N GLU A 75 14.67 -11.23 -2.29
CA GLU A 75 14.24 -12.18 -3.34
C GLU A 75 14.40 -13.68 -3.01
N ASP A 76 14.50 -14.09 -1.74
CA ASP A 76 14.67 -15.49 -1.30
C ASP A 76 13.69 -15.95 -0.19
N GLY A 77 12.64 -15.17 0.09
CA GLY A 77 11.57 -15.52 1.03
C GLY A 77 10.26 -15.87 0.32
N PRO A 78 9.57 -16.99 0.65
CA PRO A 78 8.26 -17.29 0.07
C PRO A 78 7.30 -16.11 0.21
N PRO A 79 6.45 -15.83 -0.80
CA PRO A 79 5.57 -14.67 -0.79
C PRO A 79 4.70 -14.65 0.48
N PRO A 80 4.56 -13.50 1.17
CA PRO A 80 3.66 -13.36 2.30
C PRO A 80 2.22 -13.35 1.78
N GLY A 81 1.68 -14.54 1.60
CA GLY A 81 0.37 -14.77 1.02
C GLY A 81 0.10 -16.26 0.96
N GLY A 82 -0.48 -16.79 2.04
CA GLY A 82 -0.93 -18.17 2.10
C GLY A 82 -1.89 -18.49 0.96
N ARG A 83 -1.37 -19.11 -0.10
CA ARG A 83 -2.08 -20.06 -0.94
C ARG A 83 -1.17 -21.26 -1.11
N ARG A 84 -1.52 -22.35 -0.40
CA ARG A 84 -0.97 -23.68 -0.64
C ARG A 84 -1.21 -24.04 -2.10
N THR A 85 -0.17 -24.37 -2.87
CA THR A 85 -0.08 -25.28 -4.04
C THR A 85 1.21 -24.93 -4.79
N GLY A 86 2.14 -25.82 -5.09
CA GLY A 86 2.39 -27.20 -4.71
C GLY A 86 3.92 -27.39 -4.73
N SER A 87 4.38 -28.47 -4.12
CA SER A 87 5.78 -28.88 -4.05
C SER A 87 6.55 -28.67 -5.36
N GLN A 88 7.42 -27.66 -5.44
CA GLN A 88 8.53 -27.72 -6.39
C GLN A 88 9.59 -28.61 -5.79
N MET A 89 9.68 -29.80 -6.38
CA MET A 89 10.64 -30.86 -6.14
C MET A 89 12.04 -30.29 -5.91
N ARG A 90 12.54 -30.34 -4.67
CA ARG A 90 13.99 -30.26 -4.44
C ARG A 90 14.59 -31.53 -5.03
N GLU A 91 15.20 -31.42 -6.20
CA GLU A 91 16.01 -32.49 -6.75
C GLU A 91 17.20 -32.71 -5.79
N LEU A 92 17.15 -33.83 -5.07
CA LEU A 92 18.19 -34.24 -4.15
C LEU A 92 19.41 -34.66 -4.97
N VAL A 93 20.36 -33.75 -5.15
CA VAL A 93 21.68 -34.08 -5.69
C VAL A 93 22.41 -34.94 -4.67
N ARG A 94 22.73 -36.18 -5.05
CA ARG A 94 23.51 -37.09 -4.19
C ARG A 94 24.95 -36.62 -4.14
N VAL A 95 25.39 -36.23 -2.94
CA VAL A 95 26.81 -35.99 -2.66
C VAL A 95 27.49 -37.35 -2.43
N PRO A 96 28.53 -37.71 -3.22
CA PRO A 96 29.28 -38.93 -2.96
C PRO A 96 30.11 -38.76 -1.68
N VAL A 97 29.88 -39.65 -0.71
CA VAL A 97 30.70 -39.72 0.51
C VAL A 97 31.98 -40.46 0.16
N VAL A 98 33.11 -39.74 0.15
CA VAL A 98 34.44 -40.35 0.07
C VAL A 98 34.69 -41.04 1.40
N GLN A 99 34.54 -42.37 1.43
CA GLN A 99 34.94 -43.16 2.59
C GLN A 99 36.47 -43.20 2.64
N ALA A 100 37.05 -42.49 3.59
CA ALA A 100 38.45 -42.68 3.96
C ALA A 100 38.58 -44.10 4.55
N ARG A 101 39.19 -45.00 3.78
CA ARG A 101 39.52 -46.36 4.18
C ARG A 101 40.56 -46.29 5.30
N ARG A 102 40.23 -46.87 6.46
CA ARG A 102 41.16 -47.11 7.58
C ARG A 102 42.24 -48.11 7.19
#